data_AF-A0A1W9NZ42-F1
#
_entry.id   AF-A0A1W9NZ42-F1
#
_cell.length_a   1.000
_cell.length_b   1.000
_cell.length_c   1.000
_cell.angle_alpha   90.00
_cell.angle_beta   90.00
_cell.angle_gamma   90.00
#
_symmetry.space_group_name_H-M   'P 1'
#
loop_
_entity.id
_entity.type
_entity.pdbx_description
1 polymer ?
#
loop_
_entity_poly.entity_id
_entity_poly.type
_entity_poly.pdbx_seq_one_letter_code
_entity_poly.pdbx_strand_id
1 'polypeptide(L)'
;MTLAIYAVSYFSAAVYRYNEVLKSFKEKPQLTVFFKDEATEAEILNLKTSLEARLEVKEISYISKEKALELYREQNLDKPELLEFVTADILPASLEISTTQVEFQESIARELSNNNRVESVVFHRDVVKQLVQFSRAARVEGFMWAVSLLTVSVLTILIIVGLSITAYGREIEIMKLVGAGNWYVRWPFIFQGAIYGVASAALAAGLLYLMPYIKDFFLNGTESVLLPGVSVFPVADWLLLRLWGATTILGAGLGALSSLAATWRYLKA
;
A
#
# COMPACT_ATOMS: atom_id res chain seq x y z
N MET A 1 5.54 20.81 -9.56
CA MET A 1 6.33 19.89 -8.72
C MET A 1 5.63 19.44 -7.46
N THR A 2 5.10 20.34 -6.63
CA THR A 2 4.34 19.98 -5.40
C THR A 2 3.28 18.91 -5.62
N LEU A 3 2.41 19.05 -6.63
CA LEU A 3 1.37 18.06 -6.94
C LEU A 3 1.94 16.69 -7.34
N ALA A 4 3.06 16.67 -8.08
CA ALA A 4 3.70 15.42 -8.48
C ALA A 4 4.30 14.71 -7.28
N ILE A 5 5.01 15.45 -6.41
CA ILE A 5 5.56 14.89 -5.16
C ILE A 5 4.42 14.43 -4.24
N TYR A 6 3.36 15.21 -4.10
CA TYR A 6 2.17 14.85 -3.33
C TYR A 6 1.54 13.55 -3.85
N ALA A 7 1.33 13.41 -5.16
CA ALA A 7 0.78 12.21 -5.77
C ALA A 7 1.65 10.98 -5.49
N VAL A 8 2.98 11.10 -5.61
CA VAL A 8 3.94 10.03 -5.28
C VAL A 8 3.84 9.65 -3.80
N SER A 9 3.83 10.63 -2.90
CA SER A 9 3.73 10.40 -1.45
C SER A 9 2.42 9.74 -1.06
N TYR A 10 1.30 10.24 -1.58
CA TYR A 10 -0.04 9.69 -1.33
C TYR A 10 -0.14 8.25 -1.83
N PHE A 11 0.32 7.99 -3.05
CA PHE A 11 0.29 6.65 -3.63
C PHE A 11 1.17 5.67 -2.86
N SER A 12 2.37 6.09 -2.44
CA SER A 12 3.25 5.27 -1.61
C SER A 12 2.60 4.92 -0.26
N ALA A 13 1.95 5.90 0.40
CA ALA A 13 1.20 5.67 1.63
C ALA A 13 0.01 4.72 1.41
N ALA A 14 -0.73 4.89 0.32
CA ALA A 14 -1.84 4.01 -0.05
C ALA A 14 -1.38 2.57 -0.28
N VAL A 15 -0.27 2.37 -1.02
CA VAL A 15 0.31 1.04 -1.25
C VAL A 15 0.78 0.41 0.06
N TYR A 16 1.40 1.19 0.96
CA TYR A 16 1.80 0.69 2.28
C TYR A 16 0.60 0.21 3.09
N ARG A 17 -0.43 1.06 3.23
CA ARG A 17 -1.65 0.73 3.96
C ARG A 17 -2.35 -0.48 3.37
N TYR A 18 -2.42 -0.53 2.05
CA TYR A 18 -3.02 -1.65 1.34
C TYR A 18 -2.26 -2.97 1.58
N ASN A 19 -0.92 -2.93 1.59
CA ASN A 19 -0.11 -4.12 1.91
C ASN A 19 -0.32 -4.58 3.36
N GLU A 20 -0.51 -3.64 4.30
CA GLU A 20 -0.81 -3.95 5.71
C GLU A 20 -2.18 -4.63 5.85
N VAL A 21 -3.22 -4.08 5.20
CA VAL A 21 -4.54 -4.71 5.15
C VAL A 21 -4.46 -6.09 4.49
N LEU A 22 -3.81 -6.19 3.32
CA LEU A 22 -3.58 -7.48 2.67
C LEU A 22 -2.86 -8.48 3.57
N LYS A 23 -1.87 -8.03 4.35
CA LYS A 23 -1.12 -8.89 5.25
C LYS A 23 -2.03 -9.45 6.35
N SER A 24 -2.89 -8.61 6.94
CA SER A 24 -3.91 -9.05 7.90
C SER A 24 -4.85 -10.10 7.28
N PHE A 25 -5.28 -9.91 6.03
CA PHE A 25 -6.10 -10.91 5.32
C PHE A 25 -5.34 -12.19 4.93
N LYS A 26 -4.02 -12.10 4.72
CA LYS A 26 -3.16 -13.27 4.47
C LYS A 26 -2.82 -14.05 5.74
N GLU A 27 -2.85 -13.40 6.89
CA GLU A 27 -2.58 -14.01 8.20
C GLU A 27 -3.81 -14.67 8.81
N LYS A 28 -5.02 -14.25 8.41
CA LYS A 28 -6.24 -14.99 8.73
C LYS A 28 -6.25 -16.35 8.03
N PRO A 29 -6.79 -17.40 8.68
CA PRO A 29 -6.89 -18.72 8.05
C PRO A 29 -7.67 -18.62 6.75
N GLN A 30 -7.05 -19.12 5.69
CA GLN A 30 -7.51 -18.90 4.31
C GLN A 30 -8.41 -20.05 3.85
N LEU A 31 -8.37 -21.17 4.58
CA LEU A 31 -9.14 -22.37 4.37
C LEU A 31 -9.70 -22.84 5.71
N THR A 32 -11.03 -22.95 5.80
CA THR A 32 -11.70 -23.54 6.97
C THR A 32 -12.37 -24.83 6.53
N VAL A 33 -11.95 -25.95 7.13
CA VAL A 33 -12.47 -27.28 6.86
C VAL A 33 -13.39 -27.66 8.01
N PHE A 34 -14.68 -27.75 7.74
CA PHE A 34 -15.69 -28.17 8.70
C PHE A 34 -15.85 -29.69 8.65
N PHE A 35 -15.85 -30.32 9.82
CA PHE A 35 -16.01 -31.75 9.96
C PHE A 35 -17.45 -32.10 10.29
N LYS A 36 -17.87 -33.29 9.84
CA LYS A 36 -19.15 -33.88 10.24
C LYS A 36 -19.13 -34.20 11.73
N ASP A 37 -20.30 -34.23 12.36
CA ASP A 37 -20.46 -34.59 13.78
C ASP A 37 -19.96 -36.00 14.14
N GLU A 38 -19.86 -36.87 13.15
CA GLU A 38 -19.38 -38.26 13.29
C GLU A 38 -17.85 -38.37 13.35
N ALA A 39 -17.11 -37.28 13.10
CA ALA A 39 -15.66 -37.27 13.14
C ALA A 39 -15.17 -37.13 14.59
N THR A 40 -14.32 -38.07 15.03
CA THR A 40 -13.74 -38.02 16.37
C THR A 40 -12.58 -37.03 16.44
N GLU A 41 -12.38 -36.38 17.59
CA GLU A 41 -11.28 -35.44 17.80
C GLU A 41 -9.91 -36.06 17.47
N ALA A 42 -9.72 -37.34 17.80
CA ALA A 42 -8.50 -38.08 17.47
C ALA A 42 -8.26 -38.20 15.96
N GLU A 43 -9.31 -38.42 15.16
CA GLU A 43 -9.21 -38.44 13.70
C GLU A 43 -8.85 -37.06 13.13
N ILE A 44 -9.43 -35.99 13.69
CA ILE A 44 -9.15 -34.60 13.28
C ILE A 44 -7.70 -34.21 13.62
N LEU A 45 -7.22 -34.56 14.82
CA LEU A 45 -5.85 -34.29 15.23
C LEU A 45 -4.82 -35.08 14.40
N ASN A 46 -5.11 -36.33 14.04
CA ASN A 46 -4.26 -37.11 13.13
C ASN A 46 -4.16 -36.47 11.74
N LEU A 47 -5.28 -35.95 11.23
CA LEU A 47 -5.31 -35.22 9.96
C LEU A 47 -4.50 -33.90 10.06
N LYS A 48 -4.64 -33.17 11.17
CA LYS A 48 -3.82 -31.98 11.47
C LYS A 48 -2.33 -32.29 11.40
N THR A 49 -1.85 -33.30 12.13
CA THR A 49 -0.42 -33.66 12.14
C THR A 49 0.09 -34.06 10.76
N SER A 50 -0.74 -34.73 9.96
CA SER A 50 -0.40 -35.13 8.58
C SER A 50 -0.26 -33.92 7.64
N LEU A 51 -1.07 -32.89 7.85
CA LEU A 51 -1.04 -31.65 7.06
C LEU A 51 0.07 -30.70 7.52
N GLU A 52 0.38 -30.64 8.82
CA GLU A 52 1.50 -29.86 9.37
C GLU A 52 2.87 -30.30 8.83
N ALA A 53 3.01 -31.57 8.44
CA ALA A 53 4.24 -32.10 7.84
C ALA A 53 4.51 -31.59 6.42
N ARG A 54 3.58 -30.85 5.79
CA ARG A 54 3.69 -30.38 4.40
C ARG A 54 4.31 -28.98 4.35
N LEU A 55 5.25 -28.78 3.42
CA LEU A 55 5.89 -27.48 3.14
C LEU A 55 4.92 -26.39 2.66
N GLU A 56 3.76 -26.80 2.14
CA GLU A 56 2.71 -25.93 1.61
C GLU A 56 1.88 -25.29 2.74
N VAL A 57 1.90 -25.90 3.93
CA VAL A 57 1.13 -25.47 5.09
C VAL A 57 2.03 -24.65 6.01
N LYS A 58 1.57 -23.45 6.36
CA LYS A 58 2.26 -22.54 7.27
C LYS A 58 1.82 -22.75 8.72
N GLU A 59 0.52 -22.91 8.93
CA GLU A 59 -0.09 -23.03 10.25
C GLU A 59 -1.42 -23.77 10.17
N ILE A 60 -1.72 -24.60 11.18
CA ILE A 60 -3.02 -25.25 11.35
C ILE A 60 -3.51 -25.05 12.78
N SER A 61 -4.72 -24.52 12.91
CA SER A 61 -5.41 -24.42 14.19
C SER A 61 -6.62 -25.35 14.21
N TYR A 62 -6.80 -26.06 15.32
CA TYR A 62 -8.01 -26.83 15.59
C TYR A 62 -8.95 -26.00 16.45
N ILE A 63 -10.16 -25.80 15.95
CA ILE A 63 -11.23 -25.09 16.64
C ILE A 63 -12.28 -26.13 17.04
N SER A 64 -12.38 -26.38 18.34
CA SER A 64 -13.44 -27.24 18.90
C SER A 64 -14.79 -26.55 18.81
N LYS A 65 -15.87 -27.30 19.00
CA LYS A 65 -17.25 -26.77 19.01
C LYS A 65 -17.44 -25.67 20.05
N GLU A 66 -16.84 -25.83 21.22
CA GLU A 66 -16.88 -24.86 22.32
C GLU A 66 -16.10 -23.59 21.97
N LYS A 67 -14.93 -23.73 21.34
CA LYS A 67 -14.12 -22.59 20.90
C LYS A 67 -14.80 -21.85 19.75
N ALA A 68 -15.47 -22.56 18.86
CA ALA A 68 -16.28 -21.96 17.79
C ALA A 68 -17.43 -21.10 18.37
N LEU A 69 -18.08 -21.56 19.44
CA LEU A 69 -19.11 -20.80 20.13
C LEU A 69 -18.55 -19.52 20.78
N GLU A 70 -17.37 -19.60 21.40
CA GLU A 70 -16.70 -18.44 21.98
C GLU A 70 -16.37 -17.39 20.92
N LEU A 71 -15.75 -17.79 19.81
CA LEU A 71 -15.43 -16.92 18.67
C LEU A 71 -16.69 -16.29 18.06
N TYR A 72 -17.77 -17.07 17.93
CA TYR A 72 -19.05 -16.59 17.41
C TYR A 72 -19.64 -15.50 18.32
N ARG A 73 -19.56 -15.68 19.65
CA ARG A 73 -20.02 -14.69 20.62
C ARG A 73 -19.22 -13.40 20.55
N GLU A 74 -17.90 -13.48 20.46
CA GLU A 74 -17.03 -12.31 20.33
C GLU A 74 -17.32 -11.49 19.07
N GLN A 75 -17.58 -12.15 17.95
CA GLN A 75 -17.84 -11.48 16.67
C GLN A 75 -19.24 -10.86 16.57
N ASN A 76 -20.20 -11.30 17.38
CA ASN A 76 -21.61 -10.88 17.32
C ASN A 76 -22.08 -10.18 18.60
N LEU A 77 -21.16 -9.61 19.40
CA LEU A 77 -21.47 -8.84 20.60
C LEU A 77 -22.49 -7.71 20.35
N ASP A 78 -22.48 -7.13 19.15
CA ASP A 78 -23.37 -6.05 18.74
C ASP A 78 -24.80 -6.51 18.40
N LYS A 79 -25.08 -7.81 18.40
CA LYS A 79 -26.36 -8.42 17.99
C LYS A 79 -26.83 -9.48 18.99
N PRO A 80 -27.36 -9.07 20.17
CA PRO A 80 -27.75 -10.00 21.23
C PRO A 80 -28.79 -11.05 20.79
N GLU A 81 -29.67 -10.72 19.85
CA GLU A 81 -30.66 -11.66 19.28
C GLU A 81 -30.02 -12.90 18.62
N LEU A 82 -28.80 -12.78 18.07
CA LEU A 82 -28.08 -13.89 17.44
C LEU A 82 -27.35 -14.80 18.45
N LEU A 83 -27.15 -14.32 19.68
CA LEU A 83 -26.40 -15.02 20.72
C LEU A 83 -27.28 -15.99 21.51
N GLU A 84 -28.60 -15.77 21.55
CA GLU A 84 -29.55 -16.59 22.31
C GLU A 84 -29.90 -17.91 21.61
N PHE A 85 -29.80 -17.97 20.28
CA PHE A 85 -30.21 -19.15 19.49
C PHE A 85 -29.05 -20.06 19.07
N VAL A 86 -27.80 -19.69 19.35
CA VAL A 86 -26.62 -20.45 18.91
C VAL A 86 -25.97 -21.17 20.08
N THR A 87 -25.96 -22.50 19.99
CA THR A 87 -25.36 -23.43 20.94
C THR A 87 -24.15 -24.14 20.32
N ALA A 88 -23.29 -24.77 21.14
CA ALA A 88 -22.06 -25.40 20.64
C ALA A 88 -22.32 -26.63 19.76
N ASP A 89 -23.42 -27.34 20.01
CA ASP A 89 -23.83 -28.54 19.29
C ASP A 89 -24.16 -28.27 17.81
N ILE A 90 -24.70 -27.09 17.48
CA ILE A 90 -25.00 -26.69 16.10
C ILE A 90 -23.79 -26.17 15.33
N LEU A 91 -22.65 -25.93 16.00
CA LEU A 91 -21.42 -25.45 15.38
C LEU A 91 -20.50 -26.64 15.08
N PRO A 92 -20.16 -26.90 13.81
CA PRO A 92 -19.23 -27.98 13.47
C PRO A 92 -17.81 -27.65 13.96
N ALA A 93 -17.07 -28.68 14.34
CA ALA A 93 -15.63 -28.53 14.60
C ALA A 93 -14.91 -28.20 13.29
N SER A 94 -13.84 -27.40 13.35
CA SER A 94 -13.13 -26.99 12.15
C SER A 94 -11.61 -27.00 12.29
N LEU A 95 -10.93 -27.29 11.17
CA LEU A 95 -9.51 -27.01 11.00
C LEU A 95 -9.35 -25.74 10.17
N GLU A 96 -8.70 -24.76 10.76
CA GLU A 96 -8.31 -23.52 10.13
C GLU A 96 -6.88 -23.64 9.61
N ILE A 97 -6.71 -23.60 8.29
CA ILE A 97 -5.44 -23.87 7.60
C ILE A 97 -4.95 -22.60 6.90
N SER A 98 -3.72 -22.22 7.21
CA SER A 98 -2.99 -21.14 6.55
C SER A 98 -1.89 -21.73 5.67
N THR A 99 -1.86 -21.36 4.40
CA THR A 99 -0.86 -21.84 3.43
C THR A 99 0.25 -20.82 3.21
N THR A 100 1.39 -21.26 2.69
CA THR A 100 2.50 -20.37 2.33
C THR A 100 2.20 -19.52 1.10
N GLN A 101 1.39 -20.03 0.17
CA GLN A 101 0.95 -19.32 -1.05
C GLN A 101 -0.54 -19.55 -1.32
N VAL A 102 -1.16 -18.60 -2.05
CA VAL A 102 -2.60 -18.64 -2.36
C VAL A 102 -2.93 -19.78 -3.32
N GLU A 103 -1.96 -20.15 -4.16
CA GLU A 103 -2.07 -21.18 -5.18
C GLU A 103 -2.23 -22.59 -4.57
N PHE A 104 -1.57 -22.88 -3.45
CA PHE A 104 -1.65 -24.18 -2.75
C PHE A 104 -2.97 -24.40 -2.01
N GLN A 105 -3.76 -23.34 -1.81
CA GLN A 105 -5.05 -23.47 -1.12
C GLN A 105 -6.03 -24.29 -1.95
N GLU A 106 -5.99 -24.14 -3.28
CA GLU A 106 -6.93 -24.79 -4.19
C GLU A 106 -6.63 -26.28 -4.37
N SER A 107 -5.36 -26.68 -4.25
CA SER A 107 -4.98 -28.10 -4.25
C SER A 107 -5.39 -28.77 -2.95
N ILE A 108 -5.07 -28.16 -1.80
CA ILE A 108 -5.40 -28.69 -0.48
C ILE A 108 -6.92 -28.76 -0.27
N ALA A 109 -7.66 -27.71 -0.68
CA ALA A 109 -9.12 -27.69 -0.57
C ALA A 109 -9.78 -28.82 -1.37
N ARG A 110 -9.31 -29.07 -2.60
CA ARG A 110 -9.84 -30.16 -3.45
C ARG A 110 -9.53 -31.53 -2.88
N GLU A 111 -8.35 -31.72 -2.33
CA GLU A 111 -7.97 -32.97 -1.66
C GLU A 111 -8.86 -33.23 -0.43
N LEU A 112 -9.01 -32.22 0.44
CA LEU A 112 -9.79 -32.35 1.67
C LEU A 112 -11.30 -32.46 1.43
N SER A 113 -11.82 -31.86 0.35
CA SER A 113 -13.23 -32.03 -0.04
C SER A 113 -13.59 -33.47 -0.44
N ASN A 114 -12.59 -34.26 -0.86
CA ASN A 114 -12.80 -35.66 -1.21
C ASN A 114 -12.73 -36.61 0.01
N ASN A 115 -12.47 -36.08 1.21
CA ASN A 115 -12.42 -36.88 2.43
C ASN A 115 -13.83 -37.09 2.99
N ASN A 116 -14.23 -38.34 3.21
CA ASN A 116 -15.57 -38.70 3.69
C ASN A 116 -15.97 -38.08 5.04
N ARG A 117 -15.00 -37.67 5.86
CA ARG A 117 -15.20 -37.06 7.18
C ARG A 117 -15.39 -35.53 7.14
N VAL A 118 -15.10 -34.90 6.00
CA VAL A 118 -15.25 -33.47 5.79
C VAL A 118 -16.69 -33.18 5.35
N GLU A 119 -17.31 -32.19 5.97
CA GLU A 119 -18.67 -31.76 5.64
C GLU A 119 -18.64 -30.65 4.59
N SER A 120 -17.83 -29.61 4.82
CA SER A 120 -17.65 -28.54 3.86
C SER A 120 -16.27 -27.91 4.00
N VAL A 121 -15.77 -27.41 2.88
CA VAL A 121 -14.52 -26.66 2.81
C VAL A 121 -14.87 -25.25 2.37
N VAL A 122 -14.78 -24.29 3.29
CA VAL A 122 -15.05 -22.89 2.99
C VAL A 122 -13.75 -22.22 2.58
N PHE A 123 -13.78 -21.67 1.37
CA PHE A 123 -12.64 -21.02 0.78
C PHE A 123 -12.92 -19.54 0.53
N HIS A 124 -12.23 -18.66 1.26
CA HIS A 124 -12.40 -17.20 1.15
C HIS A 124 -11.66 -16.59 -0.08
N ARG A 125 -11.54 -17.37 -1.17
CA ARG A 125 -10.69 -17.07 -2.35
C ARG A 125 -11.02 -15.76 -3.02
N ASP A 126 -12.30 -15.53 -3.25
CA ASP A 126 -12.73 -14.53 -4.22
C ASP A 126 -12.36 -13.15 -3.74
N VAL A 127 -12.48 -12.91 -2.44
CA VAL A 127 -12.10 -11.66 -1.81
C VAL A 127 -10.59 -11.44 -1.89
N VAL A 128 -9.76 -12.42 -1.50
CA VAL A 128 -8.29 -12.26 -1.50
C VAL A 128 -7.74 -12.14 -2.92
N LYS A 129 -8.23 -12.94 -3.86
CA LYS A 129 -7.79 -12.90 -5.27
C LYS A 129 -8.21 -11.59 -5.94
N GLN A 130 -9.43 -11.13 -5.72
CA GLN A 130 -9.92 -9.86 -6.26
C GLN A 130 -9.15 -8.69 -5.67
N LEU A 131 -8.84 -8.72 -4.36
CA LEU A 131 -7.96 -7.75 -3.71
C LEU A 131 -6.56 -7.75 -4.36
N VAL A 132 -5.90 -8.91 -4.50
CA VAL A 132 -4.55 -8.95 -5.10
C VAL A 132 -4.56 -8.44 -6.55
N GLN A 133 -5.57 -8.78 -7.34
CA GLN A 133 -5.70 -8.28 -8.72
C GLN A 133 -5.93 -6.77 -8.76
N PHE A 134 -6.85 -6.25 -7.94
CA PHE A 134 -7.11 -4.82 -7.82
C PHE A 134 -5.86 -4.06 -7.39
N SER A 135 -5.11 -4.60 -6.42
CA SER A 135 -3.83 -4.03 -5.97
C SER A 135 -2.83 -3.89 -7.11
N ARG A 136 -2.69 -4.95 -7.92
CA ARG A 136 -1.75 -4.96 -9.04
C ARG A 136 -2.16 -3.93 -10.08
N ALA A 137 -3.45 -3.85 -10.42
CA ALA A 137 -3.98 -2.85 -11.34
C ALA A 137 -3.73 -1.42 -10.83
N ALA A 138 -4.15 -1.13 -9.59
CA ALA A 138 -3.94 0.15 -8.94
C ALA A 138 -2.44 0.52 -8.86
N ARG A 139 -1.57 -0.48 -8.64
CA ARG A 139 -0.12 -0.25 -8.59
C ARG A 139 0.45 0.20 -9.93
N VAL A 140 0.03 -0.45 -11.01
CA VAL A 140 0.48 -0.13 -12.37
C VAL A 140 -0.05 1.23 -12.80
N GLU A 141 -1.35 1.47 -12.61
CA GLU A 141 -1.97 2.74 -12.98
C GLU A 141 -1.37 3.91 -12.18
N GLY A 142 -1.26 3.79 -10.86
CA GLY A 142 -0.70 4.85 -10.04
C GLY A 142 0.78 5.11 -10.32
N PHE A 143 1.55 4.09 -10.72
CA PHE A 143 2.92 4.29 -11.21
C PHE A 143 2.95 5.08 -12.52
N MET A 144 2.09 4.76 -13.49
CA MET A 144 1.99 5.52 -14.75
C MET A 144 1.62 6.99 -14.50
N TRP A 145 0.64 7.23 -13.63
CA TRP A 145 0.24 8.59 -13.22
C TRP A 145 1.39 9.34 -12.54
N ALA A 146 2.08 8.72 -11.59
CA ALA A 146 3.22 9.32 -10.90
C ALA A 146 4.32 9.71 -11.89
N VAL A 147 4.70 8.82 -12.81
CA VAL A 147 5.71 9.11 -13.84
C VAL A 147 5.27 10.28 -14.72
N SER A 148 4.02 10.30 -15.19
CA SER A 148 3.52 11.39 -16.03
C SER A 148 3.61 12.76 -15.35
N LEU A 149 3.23 12.85 -14.06
CA LEU A 149 3.29 14.08 -13.29
C LEU A 149 4.73 14.52 -13.01
N LEU A 150 5.63 13.58 -12.78
CA LEU A 150 7.06 13.87 -12.63
C LEU A 150 7.65 14.40 -13.95
N THR A 151 7.30 13.82 -15.09
CA THR A 151 7.72 14.31 -16.41
C THR A 151 7.25 15.75 -16.63
N VAL A 152 5.97 16.04 -16.37
CA VAL A 152 5.43 17.41 -16.45
C VAL A 152 6.21 18.35 -15.52
N SER A 153 6.50 17.90 -14.30
CA SER A 153 7.28 18.70 -13.33
C SER A 153 8.69 19.04 -13.83
N VAL A 154 9.39 18.07 -14.43
CA VAL A 154 10.73 18.28 -15.02
C VAL A 154 10.65 19.30 -16.15
N LEU A 155 9.68 19.16 -17.05
CA LEU A 155 9.45 20.11 -18.16
C LEU A 155 9.15 21.52 -17.66
N THR A 156 8.33 21.66 -16.61
CA THR A 156 8.06 22.97 -15.99
C THR A 156 9.34 23.61 -15.47
N ILE A 157 10.21 22.87 -14.77
CA ILE A 157 11.47 23.40 -14.24
C ILE A 157 12.43 23.77 -15.38
N LEU A 158 12.51 22.93 -16.42
CA LEU A 158 13.33 23.19 -17.60
C LEU A 158 12.98 24.54 -18.24
N ILE A 159 11.68 24.83 -18.37
CA ILE A 159 11.18 26.09 -18.95
C ILE A 159 11.48 27.26 -18.01
N ILE A 160 11.20 27.12 -16.70
CA ILE A 160 11.41 28.19 -15.72
C ILE A 160 12.89 28.58 -15.62
N VAL A 161 13.78 27.59 -15.50
CA VAL A 161 15.23 27.83 -15.42
C VAL A 161 15.75 28.39 -16.74
N GLY A 162 15.25 27.90 -17.88
CA GLY A 162 15.57 28.46 -19.19
C GLY A 162 15.22 29.95 -19.30
N LEU A 163 14.01 30.33 -18.86
CA LEU A 163 13.58 31.72 -18.81
C LEU A 163 14.47 32.56 -17.89
N SER A 164 14.83 32.01 -16.73
CA SER A 164 15.74 32.68 -15.78
C SER A 164 17.12 32.92 -16.38
N ILE A 165 17.70 31.93 -17.08
CA ILE A 165 18.99 32.08 -17.77
C ILE A 165 18.92 33.20 -18.82
N THR A 166 17.85 33.26 -19.61
CA THR A 166 17.68 34.33 -20.61
C THR A 166 17.53 35.71 -19.96
N ALA A 167 16.79 35.81 -18.85
CA ALA A 167 16.61 37.06 -18.13
C ALA A 167 17.94 37.61 -17.56
N TYR A 168 18.80 36.73 -17.05
CA TYR A 168 20.12 37.09 -16.49
C TYR A 168 21.27 36.97 -17.51
N GLY A 169 20.98 36.95 -18.81
CA GLY A 169 21.97 36.70 -19.86
C GLY A 169 23.17 37.67 -19.84
N ARG A 170 22.94 38.96 -19.55
CA ARG A 170 24.00 39.98 -19.47
C ARG A 170 24.96 39.73 -18.30
N GLU A 171 24.45 39.31 -17.15
CA GLU A 171 25.29 39.00 -15.98
C GLU A 171 26.16 37.78 -16.26
N ILE A 172 25.57 36.76 -16.90
CA ILE A 172 26.29 35.55 -17.33
C ILE A 172 27.42 35.88 -18.31
N GLU A 173 27.18 36.80 -19.26
CA GLU A 173 28.20 37.26 -20.21
C GLU A 173 29.38 37.93 -19.50
N ILE A 174 29.10 38.86 -18.56
CA ILE A 174 30.14 39.52 -17.75
C ILE A 174 30.95 38.48 -16.96
N MET A 175 30.28 37.50 -16.32
CA MET A 175 30.97 36.43 -15.59
C MET A 175 31.88 35.60 -16.49
N LYS A 176 31.43 35.27 -17.72
CA LYS A 176 32.25 34.55 -18.71
C LYS A 176 33.46 35.39 -19.17
N LEU A 177 33.31 36.70 -19.35
CA LEU A 177 34.40 37.60 -19.76
C LEU A 177 35.51 37.74 -18.71
N VAL A 178 35.16 37.63 -17.41
CA VAL A 178 36.13 37.64 -16.30
C VAL A 178 36.78 36.26 -16.10
N GLY A 179 36.45 35.26 -16.93
CA GLY A 179 37.05 33.92 -16.89
C GLY A 179 36.37 32.94 -15.94
N ALA A 180 35.13 33.19 -15.52
CA ALA A 180 34.41 32.24 -14.68
C ALA A 180 34.18 30.91 -15.41
N GLY A 181 34.50 29.79 -14.75
CA GLY A 181 34.29 28.46 -15.31
C GLY A 181 32.80 28.14 -15.53
N ASN A 182 32.50 27.31 -16.53
CA ASN A 182 31.12 26.90 -16.87
C ASN A 182 30.33 26.33 -15.69
N TRP A 183 31.02 25.72 -14.72
CA TRP A 183 30.38 25.16 -13.52
C TRP A 183 29.94 26.23 -12.53
N TYR A 184 30.72 27.30 -12.38
CA TYR A 184 30.40 28.43 -11.50
C TYR A 184 29.12 29.14 -11.96
N VAL A 185 28.96 29.32 -13.27
CA VAL A 185 27.76 29.91 -13.88
C VAL A 185 26.51 29.03 -13.70
N ARG A 186 26.68 27.70 -13.61
CA ARG A 186 25.56 26.74 -13.51
C ARG A 186 25.08 26.52 -12.08
N TRP A 187 25.98 26.59 -11.10
CA TRP A 187 25.68 26.32 -9.70
C TRP A 187 24.46 27.08 -9.13
N PRO A 188 24.28 28.39 -9.36
CA PRO A 188 23.11 29.10 -8.82
C PRO A 188 21.79 28.54 -9.34
N PHE A 189 21.71 28.17 -10.63
CA PHE A 189 20.52 27.57 -11.22
C PHE A 189 20.25 26.16 -10.66
N ILE A 190 21.30 25.35 -10.49
CA ILE A 190 21.15 24.00 -9.92
C ILE A 190 20.60 24.10 -8.49
N PHE A 191 21.14 25.04 -7.70
CA PHE A 191 20.68 25.30 -6.33
C PHE A 191 19.24 25.81 -6.30
N GLN A 192 18.87 26.70 -7.22
CA GLN A 192 17.48 27.15 -7.39
C GLN A 192 16.53 25.97 -7.68
N GLY A 193 16.92 25.06 -8.57
CA GLY A 193 16.18 23.83 -8.85
C GLY A 193 16.02 22.93 -7.62
N ALA A 194 17.09 22.74 -6.86
CA ALA A 194 17.07 21.97 -5.61
C ALA A 194 16.14 22.61 -4.57
N ILE A 195 16.18 23.94 -4.39
CA ILE A 195 15.29 24.67 -3.48
C ILE A 195 13.83 24.48 -3.89
N TYR A 196 13.49 24.60 -5.17
CA TYR A 196 12.13 24.32 -5.63
C TYR A 196 11.71 22.89 -5.26
N GLY A 197 12.63 21.93 -5.38
CA GLY A 197 12.45 20.53 -4.98
C GLY A 197 12.09 20.38 -3.51
N VAL A 198 12.92 20.94 -2.64
CA VAL A 198 12.74 20.91 -1.18
C VAL A 198 11.45 21.63 -0.77
N ALA A 199 11.21 22.83 -1.29
CA ALA A 199 9.99 23.59 -0.99
C ALA A 199 8.73 22.85 -1.44
N SER A 200 8.77 22.20 -2.60
CA SER A 200 7.67 21.38 -3.10
C SER A 200 7.42 20.15 -2.21
N ALA A 201 8.48 19.51 -1.70
CA ALA A 201 8.36 18.37 -0.80
C ALA A 201 7.80 18.78 0.57
N ALA A 202 8.22 19.93 1.11
CA ALA A 202 7.67 20.49 2.34
C ALA A 202 6.17 20.80 2.21
N LEU A 203 5.76 21.46 1.13
CA LEU A 203 4.35 21.73 0.85
C LEU A 203 3.54 20.46 0.63
N ALA A 204 4.08 19.48 -0.10
CA ALA A 204 3.42 18.20 -0.33
C ALA A 204 3.22 17.41 0.97
N ALA A 205 4.20 17.42 1.88
CA ALA A 205 4.06 16.76 3.18
C ALA A 205 3.07 17.48 4.10
N GLY A 206 3.08 18.81 4.11
CA GLY A 206 2.05 19.59 4.81
C GLY A 206 0.65 19.24 4.30
N LEU A 207 0.47 19.15 2.97
CA LEU A 207 -0.80 18.76 2.37
C LEU A 207 -1.21 17.32 2.75
N LEU A 208 -0.26 16.39 2.76
CA LEU A 208 -0.51 15.00 3.16
C LEU A 208 -0.91 14.88 4.64
N TYR A 209 -0.29 15.67 5.51
CA TYR A 209 -0.61 15.74 6.94
C TYR A 209 -1.98 16.37 7.20
N LEU A 210 -2.35 17.42 6.45
CA LEU A 210 -3.65 18.08 6.60
C LEU A 210 -4.82 17.28 5.99
N MET A 211 -4.55 16.39 5.03
CA MET A 211 -5.57 15.64 4.28
C MET A 211 -6.64 14.94 5.14
N PRO A 212 -6.33 14.21 6.23
CA PRO A 212 -7.35 13.62 7.10
C PRO A 212 -8.29 14.67 7.72
N TYR A 213 -7.74 15.79 8.22
CA TYR A 213 -8.54 16.87 8.80
C TYR A 213 -9.43 17.56 7.76
N ILE A 214 -8.92 17.75 6.54
CA ILE A 214 -9.69 18.28 5.41
C ILE A 214 -10.83 17.34 5.06
N LYS A 215 -10.57 16.02 5.01
CA LYS A 215 -11.58 15.00 4.75
C LYS A 215 -12.70 15.05 5.79
N ASP A 216 -12.35 15.05 7.07
CA ASP A 216 -13.33 15.02 8.16
C ASP A 216 -14.17 16.31 8.21
N PHE A 217 -13.57 17.47 7.89
CA PHE A 217 -14.27 18.74 7.82
C PHE A 217 -15.22 18.88 6.62
N PHE A 218 -14.82 18.43 5.42
CA PHE A 218 -15.61 18.61 4.21
C PHE A 218 -16.62 17.48 3.95
N LEU A 219 -16.34 16.27 4.41
CA LEU A 219 -17.10 15.07 4.02
C LEU A 219 -18.01 14.51 5.12
N ASN A 220 -18.07 15.13 6.32
CA ASN A 220 -19.03 14.80 7.40
C ASN A 220 -19.36 13.29 7.50
N GLY A 221 -18.33 12.44 7.59
CA GLY A 221 -18.52 10.99 7.79
C GLY A 221 -18.92 10.17 6.57
N THR A 222 -18.87 10.70 5.33
CA THR A 222 -18.95 9.80 4.16
C THR A 222 -17.69 8.96 4.04
N GLU A 223 -17.85 7.64 4.21
CA GLU A 223 -16.81 6.69 3.88
C GLU A 223 -16.40 6.89 2.42
N SER A 224 -15.08 6.90 2.17
CA SER A 224 -14.53 7.22 0.87
C SER A 224 -15.09 6.30 -0.22
N VAL A 225 -15.82 6.88 -1.17
CA VAL A 225 -16.47 6.22 -2.32
C VAL A 225 -15.51 5.39 -3.18
N LEU A 226 -14.20 5.63 -3.10
CA LEU A 226 -13.22 4.94 -3.93
C LEU A 226 -12.91 3.51 -3.45
N LEU A 227 -13.05 3.20 -2.15
CA LEU A 227 -12.92 1.85 -1.56
C LEU A 227 -13.62 1.79 -0.18
N PRO A 228 -14.74 1.06 -0.02
CA PRO A 228 -15.32 0.78 1.29
C PRO A 228 -14.30 0.03 2.18
N GLY A 229 -14.05 0.52 3.39
CA GLY A 229 -13.24 -0.18 4.40
C GLY A 229 -11.70 -0.03 4.33
N VAL A 230 -11.12 0.68 3.36
CA VAL A 230 -9.66 0.94 3.33
C VAL A 230 -9.39 2.44 3.40
N SER A 231 -9.37 2.98 4.62
CA SER A 231 -8.91 4.35 4.85
C SER A 231 -7.38 4.40 4.73
N VAL A 232 -6.84 5.15 3.76
CA VAL A 232 -5.39 5.41 3.66
C VAL A 232 -4.86 6.07 4.95
N PHE A 233 -5.73 6.82 5.63
CA PHE A 233 -5.46 7.52 6.88
C PHE A 233 -6.13 6.83 8.08
N PRO A 234 -5.60 6.98 9.30
CA PRO A 234 -4.36 7.69 9.63
C PRO A 234 -3.10 6.92 9.17
N VAL A 235 -2.08 7.66 8.74
CA VAL A 235 -0.75 7.12 8.42
C VAL A 235 0.10 7.31 9.67
N ALA A 236 0.84 6.28 10.09
CA ALA A 236 1.67 6.38 11.28
C ALA A 236 2.73 7.50 11.14
N ASP A 237 2.98 8.26 12.22
CA ASP A 237 3.88 9.43 12.21
C ASP A 237 5.30 9.08 11.76
N TRP A 238 5.80 7.90 12.13
CA TRP A 238 7.12 7.42 11.71
C TRP A 238 7.19 7.18 10.20
N LEU A 239 6.10 6.72 9.59
CA LEU A 239 6.02 6.47 8.15
C LEU A 239 5.92 7.79 7.39
N LEU A 240 5.14 8.75 7.91
CA LEU A 240 5.09 10.12 7.39
C LEU A 240 6.48 10.77 7.36
N LEU A 241 7.25 10.63 8.44
CA LEU A 241 8.61 11.19 8.51
C LEU A 241 9.56 10.55 7.48
N ARG A 242 9.48 9.22 7.30
CA ARG A 242 10.27 8.50 6.28
C ARG A 242 9.88 8.92 4.85
N LEU A 243 8.58 9.02 4.58
CA LEU A 243 8.08 9.47 3.27
C LEU A 243 8.49 10.91 2.99
N TRP A 244 8.44 11.78 3.99
CA TRP A 244 8.88 13.16 3.86
C TRP A 244 10.38 13.26 3.57
N GLY A 245 11.21 12.51 4.30
CA GLY A 245 12.65 12.45 4.03
C GLY A 245 12.95 11.94 2.62
N ALA A 246 12.34 10.83 2.22
CA ALA A 246 12.53 10.25 0.89
C ALA A 246 12.10 11.20 -0.23
N THR A 247 10.94 11.84 -0.09
CA THR A 247 10.40 12.76 -1.09
C THR A 247 11.13 14.10 -1.15
N THR A 248 11.74 14.53 -0.05
CA THR A 248 12.63 15.70 -0.03
C THR A 248 13.91 15.42 -0.80
N ILE A 249 14.53 14.25 -0.60
CA ILE A 249 15.72 13.83 -1.36
C ILE A 249 15.37 13.69 -2.84
N LEU A 250 14.25 13.02 -3.17
CA LEU A 250 13.79 12.86 -4.54
C LEU A 250 13.45 14.21 -5.19
N GLY A 251 12.75 15.09 -4.49
CA GLY A 251 12.38 16.42 -4.97
C GLY A 251 13.60 17.29 -5.23
N ALA A 252 14.54 17.34 -4.28
CA ALA A 252 15.79 18.07 -4.43
C ALA A 252 16.63 17.52 -5.59
N GLY A 253 16.76 16.20 -5.70
CA GLY A 253 17.47 15.53 -6.77
C GLY A 253 16.85 15.80 -8.14
N LEU A 254 15.54 15.62 -8.28
CA LEU A 254 14.83 15.91 -9.53
C LEU A 254 14.91 17.38 -9.90
N GLY A 255 14.76 18.30 -8.94
CA GLY A 255 14.90 19.73 -9.17
C GLY A 255 16.30 20.12 -9.64
N ALA A 256 17.34 19.59 -8.98
CA ALA A 256 18.74 19.81 -9.36
C ALA A 256 19.05 19.23 -10.75
N LEU A 257 18.63 18.00 -11.04
CA LEU A 257 18.84 17.34 -12.34
C LEU A 257 18.10 18.05 -13.47
N SER A 258 16.86 18.48 -13.23
CA SER A 258 16.07 19.24 -14.20
C SER A 258 16.74 20.57 -14.51
N SER A 259 17.22 21.28 -13.48
CA SER A 259 17.93 22.54 -13.67
C SER A 259 19.27 22.35 -14.37
N LEU A 260 20.02 21.29 -14.04
CA LEU A 260 21.25 20.93 -14.75
C LEU A 260 20.98 20.70 -16.24
N ALA A 261 19.94 19.94 -16.58
CA ALA A 261 19.53 19.71 -17.96
C ALA A 261 19.13 21.03 -18.67
N ALA A 262 18.47 21.96 -17.96
CA ALA A 262 18.17 23.29 -18.50
C ALA A 262 19.48 24.04 -18.83
N THR A 263 20.43 24.07 -17.89
CA THR A 263 21.70 24.77 -18.11
C THR A 263 22.48 24.21 -19.29
N TRP A 264 22.47 22.89 -19.51
CA TRP A 264 23.13 22.29 -20.67
C TRP A 264 22.50 22.71 -22.00
N ARG A 265 21.19 22.93 -22.02
CA ARG A 265 20.47 23.38 -23.20
C ARG A 265 20.66 24.87 -23.48
N TYR A 266 20.61 25.71 -22.44
CA TYR A 266 20.50 27.16 -22.60
C TYR A 266 21.83 27.93 -22.45
N LEU A 267 22.85 27.39 -21.76
CA LEU A 267 24.16 28.06 -21.61
C LEU A 267 25.18 27.73 -22.71
N LYS A 268 24.84 26.81 -23.63
CA LYS A 268 25.65 26.43 -24.79
C LYS A 268 25.47 27.38 -25.99
N ALA A 269 24.56 28.36 -25.89
CA ALA A 269 24.43 29.46 -26.83
C ALA A 269 25.35 30.63 -26.44
#